data_AF-A0A958STC8-F1
#
_entry.id   AF-A0A958STC8-F1
#
_cell.length_a   1.000
_cell.length_b   1.000
_cell.length_c   1.000
_cell.angle_alpha   90.00
_cell.angle_beta   90.00
_cell.angle_gamma   90.00
#
_symmetry.space_group_name_H-M   'P 1'
#
loop_
_entity.id
_entity.type
_entity.pdbx_description
1 polymer ?
#
loop_
_entity_poly.entity_id
_entity_poly.type
_entity_poly.pdbx_seq_one_letter_code
_entity_poly.pdbx_strand_id
1 'polypeptide(L)'
;LETVKYIISNIKVTDNQGNTFMYPAENNVFIVDEANANAAGEIWITLDNVTAADYTSITFGVGIDQDRYSLGAEGQGDFLEEAQTAGMLWSWATGFRFVRLDGTYSSNTATDEALNIHMGSVGTSLDNYREVTLSFPNTVKVRPNLEPQIHIEADLSKIFDGSTSVNFADGYSQVHTDQNTTPVIANNMMGMFVVHHVHNE
;
A
#
# COMPACT_ATOMS: atom_id res chain seq x y z
N LEU A 1 15.62 5.52 6.53
CA LEU A 1 14.20 5.91 6.61
C LEU A 1 13.82 5.89 8.08
N GLU A 2 13.05 6.88 8.52
CA GLU A 2 12.56 7.04 9.90
C GLU A 2 11.05 6.80 10.00
N THR A 3 10.33 7.02 8.91
CA THR A 3 8.91 6.68 8.78
C THR A 3 8.71 5.91 7.48
N VAL A 4 8.00 4.78 7.56
CA VAL A 4 7.57 4.00 6.40
C VAL A 4 6.12 3.62 6.60
N LYS A 5 5.24 4.25 5.83
CA LYS A 5 3.81 3.94 5.82
C LYS A 5 3.26 3.84 4.42
N TYR A 6 2.28 2.97 4.21
CA TYR A 6 1.51 2.93 2.97
C TYR A 6 0.08 2.44 3.22
N ILE A 7 -0.84 2.84 2.35
CA ILE A 7 -2.25 2.41 2.40
C ILE A 7 -2.44 1.28 1.42
N ILE A 8 -3.08 0.19 1.86
CA ILE A 8 -3.65 -0.81 0.97
C ILE A 8 -5.17 -0.83 1.10
N SER A 9 -5.88 -1.16 0.03
CA SER A 9 -7.35 -1.19 -0.01
C SER A 9 -7.86 -2.23 -0.99
N ASN A 10 -9.18 -2.42 -1.07
CA ASN A 10 -9.83 -3.26 -2.09
C ASN A 10 -9.23 -4.66 -2.23
N ILE A 11 -8.83 -5.24 -1.10
CA ILE A 11 -8.30 -6.60 -1.04
C ILE A 11 -9.37 -7.55 -1.56
N LYS A 12 -8.99 -8.34 -2.56
CA LYS A 12 -9.77 -9.42 -3.15
C LYS A 12 -8.88 -10.64 -3.39
N VAL A 13 -9.42 -11.83 -3.25
CA VAL A 13 -8.73 -13.09 -3.51
C VAL A 13 -9.45 -13.88 -4.59
N THR A 14 -8.71 -14.55 -5.46
CA THR A 14 -9.25 -15.30 -6.60
C THR A 14 -8.95 -16.79 -6.44
N ASP A 15 -9.99 -17.61 -6.56
CA ASP A 15 -9.90 -19.06 -6.40
C ASP A 15 -9.40 -19.78 -7.66
N ASN A 16 -9.11 -21.07 -7.54
CA ASN A 16 -8.66 -21.92 -8.63
C ASN A 16 -9.71 -22.15 -9.75
N GLN A 17 -10.94 -21.71 -9.55
CA GLN A 17 -12.03 -21.74 -10.53
C GLN A 17 -12.25 -20.36 -11.18
N GLY A 18 -11.49 -19.33 -10.78
CA GLY A 18 -11.63 -17.96 -11.26
C GLY A 18 -12.70 -17.13 -10.54
N ASN A 19 -13.33 -17.66 -9.47
CA ASN A 19 -14.24 -16.87 -8.64
C ASN A 19 -13.43 -15.90 -7.77
N THR A 20 -13.95 -14.70 -7.57
CA THR A 20 -13.31 -13.68 -6.74
C THR A 20 -14.15 -13.41 -5.50
N PHE A 21 -13.51 -13.42 -4.33
CA PHE A 21 -14.06 -12.90 -3.09
C PHE A 21 -13.46 -11.51 -2.83
N MET A 22 -14.32 -10.48 -2.78
CA MET A 22 -13.96 -9.12 -2.39
C MET A 22 -14.21 -8.95 -0.90
N TYR A 23 -13.21 -8.49 -0.15
CA TYR A 23 -13.40 -8.19 1.27
C TYR A 23 -14.35 -7.00 1.45
N PRO A 24 -15.25 -6.98 2.47
CA PRO A 24 -16.31 -5.99 2.58
C PRO A 24 -15.80 -4.55 2.51
N ALA A 25 -16.31 -3.77 1.56
CA ALA A 25 -15.76 -2.48 1.15
C ALA A 25 -15.66 -1.47 2.30
N GLU A 26 -16.61 -1.49 3.23
CA GLU A 26 -16.62 -0.64 4.42
C GLU A 26 -15.34 -0.78 5.27
N ASN A 27 -14.78 -1.99 5.34
CA ASN A 27 -13.62 -2.35 6.17
C ASN A 27 -12.37 -2.69 5.33
N ASN A 28 -12.40 -2.44 4.02
CA ASN A 28 -11.36 -2.88 3.08
C ASN A 28 -10.36 -1.77 2.75
N VAL A 29 -9.80 -1.17 3.80
CA VAL A 29 -8.77 -0.14 3.71
C VAL A 29 -7.92 -0.17 4.98
N PHE A 30 -6.59 -0.17 4.82
CA PHE A 30 -5.66 -0.43 5.91
C PHE A 30 -4.43 0.46 5.77
N ILE A 31 -3.91 0.97 6.88
CA ILE A 31 -2.60 1.63 6.95
C ILE A 31 -1.57 0.63 7.42
N VAL A 32 -0.59 0.34 6.57
CA VAL A 32 0.60 -0.42 6.95
C VAL A 32 1.64 0.57 7.44
N ASP A 33 2.08 0.40 8.69
CA ASP A 33 3.06 1.28 9.35
C ASP A 33 4.17 0.41 9.94
N GLU A 34 5.42 0.59 9.46
CA GLU A 34 6.59 -0.16 9.94
C GLU A 34 6.77 -0.02 11.46
N ALA A 35 6.36 1.11 12.05
CA ALA A 35 6.45 1.32 13.50
C ALA A 35 5.54 0.36 14.31
N ASN A 36 4.54 -0.25 13.67
CA ASN A 36 3.63 -1.22 14.28
C ASN A 36 4.08 -2.68 14.06
N ALA A 37 5.23 -2.90 13.42
CA ALA A 37 5.73 -4.24 13.17
C ALA A 37 6.06 -4.99 14.47
N ASN A 38 5.81 -6.30 14.49
CA ASN A 38 6.23 -7.15 15.60
C ASN A 38 7.76 -7.32 15.63
N ALA A 39 8.28 -8.09 16.60
CA ALA A 39 9.72 -8.33 16.72
C ALA A 39 10.36 -9.06 15.52
N ALA A 40 9.56 -9.68 14.65
CA ALA A 40 10.00 -10.30 13.40
C ALA A 40 9.88 -9.38 12.18
N GLY A 41 9.44 -8.13 12.35
CA GLY A 41 9.23 -7.18 11.26
C GLY A 41 7.90 -7.36 10.52
N GLU A 42 6.94 -8.08 11.10
CA GLU A 42 5.66 -8.40 10.45
C GLU A 42 4.55 -7.47 10.94
N ILE A 43 3.68 -7.08 10.01
CA ILE A 43 2.45 -6.32 10.28
C ILE A 43 1.28 -7.19 9.86
N TRP A 44 0.33 -7.40 10.77
CA TRP A 44 -0.80 -8.28 10.53
C TRP A 44 -2.00 -7.51 9.99
N ILE A 45 -2.57 -8.02 8.89
CA ILE A 45 -3.87 -7.62 8.37
C ILE A 45 -4.75 -8.85 8.37
N THR A 46 -5.74 -8.87 9.25
CA THR A 46 -6.66 -10.00 9.40
C THR A 46 -7.91 -9.76 8.56
N LEU A 47 -8.23 -10.74 7.70
CA LEU A 47 -9.45 -10.74 6.91
C LEU A 47 -10.42 -11.77 7.48
N ASP A 48 -11.49 -11.30 8.11
CA ASP A 48 -12.48 -12.17 8.71
C ASP A 48 -13.53 -12.65 7.68
N ASN A 49 -14.10 -13.83 7.92
CA ASN A 49 -15.20 -14.37 7.12
C ASN A 49 -14.92 -14.47 5.60
N VAL A 50 -13.66 -14.71 5.23
CA VAL A 50 -13.29 -15.03 3.84
C VAL A 50 -13.99 -16.31 3.42
N THR A 51 -14.58 -16.31 2.21
CA THR A 51 -15.33 -17.49 1.72
C THR A 51 -14.41 -18.71 1.64
N ALA A 52 -14.87 -19.87 2.13
CA ALA A 52 -14.08 -21.09 2.09
C ALA A 52 -13.85 -21.55 0.63
N ALA A 53 -12.60 -21.52 0.19
CA ALA A 53 -12.18 -21.91 -1.15
C ALA A 53 -10.68 -22.22 -1.20
N ASP A 54 -10.20 -22.61 -2.38
CA ASP A 54 -8.78 -22.79 -2.69
C ASP A 54 -8.29 -21.62 -3.53
N TYR A 55 -7.64 -20.65 -2.86
CA TYR A 55 -7.20 -19.41 -3.49
C TYR A 55 -5.83 -19.55 -4.15
N THR A 56 -5.65 -18.83 -5.26
CA THR A 56 -4.47 -18.88 -6.12
C THR A 56 -3.79 -17.51 -6.31
N SER A 57 -4.51 -16.43 -6.04
CA SER A 57 -3.93 -15.08 -6.04
C SER A 57 -4.66 -14.13 -5.09
N ILE A 58 -3.96 -13.07 -4.70
CA ILE A 58 -4.51 -11.88 -4.04
C ILE A 58 -4.34 -10.69 -4.97
N THR A 59 -5.31 -9.78 -4.95
CA THR A 59 -5.19 -8.44 -5.54
C THR A 59 -5.58 -7.42 -4.51
N PHE A 60 -4.86 -6.31 -4.46
CA PHE A 60 -5.17 -5.18 -3.61
C PHE A 60 -4.81 -3.87 -4.31
N GLY A 61 -5.52 -2.81 -3.95
CA GLY A 61 -5.17 -1.45 -4.26
C GLY A 61 -4.05 -0.94 -3.37
N VAL A 62 -3.25 -0.04 -3.90
CA VAL A 62 -2.34 0.79 -3.12
C VAL A 62 -2.87 2.22 -3.17
N GLY A 63 -3.31 2.70 -2.01
CA GLY A 63 -4.05 3.95 -1.87
C GLY A 63 -5.57 3.80 -1.83
N ILE A 64 -6.27 4.91 -2.15
CA ILE A 64 -7.72 5.04 -2.17
C ILE A 64 -8.17 5.33 -3.60
N ASP A 65 -9.05 4.50 -4.16
CA ASP A 65 -9.59 4.71 -5.51
C ASP A 65 -10.58 5.89 -5.56
N GLN A 66 -10.90 6.35 -6.78
CA GLN A 66 -11.78 7.50 -7.00
C GLN A 66 -13.23 7.24 -6.63
N ASP A 67 -13.72 5.99 -6.69
CA ASP A 67 -15.09 5.65 -6.32
C ASP A 67 -15.27 5.80 -4.81
N ARG A 68 -14.36 5.22 -4.00
CA ARG A 68 -14.35 5.39 -2.55
C ARG A 68 -14.10 6.85 -2.18
N TYR A 69 -13.14 7.53 -2.81
CA TYR A 69 -12.84 8.93 -2.54
C TYR A 69 -14.08 9.83 -2.74
N SER A 70 -14.85 9.56 -3.80
CA SER A 70 -16.05 10.34 -4.14
C SER A 70 -17.20 10.21 -3.15
N LEU A 71 -17.17 9.23 -2.24
CA LEU A 71 -18.14 9.11 -1.15
C LEU A 71 -17.96 10.18 -0.07
N GLY A 72 -16.86 10.95 -0.11
CA GLY A 72 -16.58 12.02 0.85
C GLY A 72 -16.34 11.49 2.27
N ALA A 73 -16.35 12.41 3.25
CA ALA A 73 -15.99 12.09 4.64
C ALA A 73 -16.87 10.99 5.25
N GLU A 74 -18.18 10.99 4.96
CA GLU A 74 -19.11 9.96 5.46
C GLU A 74 -18.75 8.57 4.93
N GLY A 75 -18.42 8.44 3.64
CA GLY A 75 -18.04 7.15 3.07
C GLY A 75 -16.61 6.71 3.39
N GLN A 76 -15.74 7.60 3.85
CA GLN A 76 -14.46 7.20 4.43
C GLN A 76 -14.66 6.61 5.84
N GLY A 77 -15.69 7.06 6.56
CA GLY A 77 -15.98 6.62 7.93
C GLY A 77 -14.80 6.85 8.87
N ASP A 78 -14.58 5.90 9.77
CA ASP A 78 -13.52 5.94 10.79
C ASP A 78 -12.11 6.01 10.18
N PHE A 79 -11.93 5.52 8.95
CA PHE A 79 -10.64 5.54 8.27
C PHE A 79 -10.11 6.95 8.03
N LEU A 80 -10.99 7.96 7.89
CA LEU A 80 -10.53 9.35 7.71
C LEU A 80 -9.79 9.86 8.96
N GLU A 81 -10.33 9.56 10.15
CA GLU A 81 -9.71 9.94 11.42
C GLU A 81 -8.44 9.12 11.69
N GLU A 82 -8.44 7.83 11.34
CA GLU A 82 -7.26 6.98 11.41
C GLU A 82 -6.13 7.52 10.51
N ALA A 83 -6.44 7.84 9.25
CA ALA A 83 -5.51 8.43 8.31
C ALA A 83 -4.98 9.78 8.78
N GLN A 84 -5.83 10.62 9.37
CA GLN A 84 -5.40 11.89 9.96
C GLN A 84 -4.40 11.65 11.09
N THR A 85 -4.71 10.74 12.02
CA THR A 85 -3.87 10.40 13.18
C THR A 85 -2.55 9.77 12.74
N ALA A 86 -2.56 8.92 11.73
CA ALA A 86 -1.37 8.31 11.15
C ALA A 86 -0.51 9.29 10.33
N GLY A 87 -1.01 10.50 10.07
CA GLY A 87 -0.36 11.53 9.27
C GLY A 87 -0.36 11.21 7.78
N MET A 88 -1.39 10.53 7.31
CA MET A 88 -1.64 10.14 5.91
C MET A 88 -2.50 11.17 5.16
N LEU A 89 -2.78 12.34 5.75
CA LEU A 89 -3.41 13.49 5.08
C LEU A 89 -2.43 14.66 4.96
N TRP A 90 -2.58 15.49 3.92
CA TRP A 90 -1.89 16.77 3.84
C TRP A 90 -2.70 17.86 4.53
N SER A 91 -2.01 18.85 5.10
CA SER A 91 -2.66 20.06 5.66
C SER A 91 -3.05 21.09 4.59
N TRP A 92 -2.53 20.95 3.36
CA TRP A 92 -2.61 21.94 2.29
C TRP A 92 -3.22 21.40 0.98
N ALA A 93 -3.54 20.10 0.93
CA ALA A 93 -4.19 19.45 -0.20
C ALA A 93 -5.25 18.47 0.29
N THR A 94 -6.34 18.34 -0.47
CA THR A 94 -7.39 17.36 -0.19
C THR A 94 -7.04 16.04 -0.86
N GLY A 95 -6.77 15.02 -0.04
CA GLY A 95 -6.38 13.70 -0.52
C GLY A 95 -5.62 12.93 0.57
N PHE A 96 -5.28 11.69 0.25
CA PHE A 96 -4.49 10.82 1.12
C PHE A 96 -3.09 10.65 0.54
N ARG A 97 -2.09 10.68 1.41
CA ARG A 97 -0.76 10.14 1.16
C ARG A 97 -0.92 8.63 1.13
N PHE A 98 -0.86 8.03 -0.06
CA PHE A 98 -0.90 6.57 -0.19
C PHE A 98 0.42 5.95 0.28
N VAL A 99 1.51 6.69 0.19
CA VAL A 99 2.82 6.36 0.77
C VAL A 99 3.32 7.57 1.54
N ARG A 100 3.97 7.29 2.67
CA ARG A 100 4.75 8.27 3.42
C ARG A 100 6.08 7.65 3.82
N LEU A 101 7.15 8.10 3.17
CA LEU A 101 8.52 7.81 3.56
C LEU A 101 9.18 9.10 4.02
N ASP A 102 9.60 9.15 5.28
CA ASP A 102 10.37 10.28 5.82
C ASP A 102 11.74 9.78 6.28
N GLY A 103 12.77 10.61 6.13
CA GLY A 103 14.11 10.34 6.64
C GLY A 103 15.14 11.29 6.05
N THR A 104 16.36 10.81 5.88
CA THR A 104 17.46 11.55 5.26
C THR A 104 18.13 10.76 4.14
N TYR A 105 18.81 11.46 3.25
CA TYR A 105 19.70 10.87 2.25
C TYR A 105 21.05 11.60 2.22
N SER A 106 22.08 10.86 1.80
CA SER A 106 23.43 11.36 1.59
C SER A 106 23.92 10.97 0.21
N SER A 107 24.73 11.82 -0.40
CA SER A 107 25.37 11.60 -1.71
C SER A 107 26.77 12.19 -1.72
N ASN A 108 27.46 12.17 -2.86
CA ASN A 108 28.76 12.84 -3.01
C ASN A 108 28.67 14.38 -2.85
N THR A 109 27.47 14.97 -2.99
CA THR A 109 27.25 16.42 -2.93
C THR A 109 26.24 16.84 -1.87
N ALA A 110 25.72 15.91 -1.06
CA ALA A 110 24.68 16.14 -0.06
C ALA A 110 24.98 15.30 1.19
N THR A 111 24.72 15.82 2.38
CA THR A 111 24.94 15.10 3.65
C THR A 111 23.74 15.28 4.55
N ASP A 112 23.11 14.16 4.90
CA ASP A 112 21.95 14.08 5.78
C ASP A 112 20.82 15.05 5.39
N GLU A 113 20.63 15.25 4.09
CA GLU A 113 19.55 16.09 3.55
C GLU A 113 18.20 15.39 3.72
N ALA A 114 17.15 16.18 3.93
CA ALA A 114 15.81 15.64 4.14
C ALA A 114 15.30 14.85 2.93
N LEU A 115 14.69 13.70 3.21
CA LEU A 115 13.99 12.84 2.25
C LEU A 115 12.52 12.74 2.68
N ASN A 116 11.62 13.25 1.84
CA ASN A 116 10.17 13.14 2.04
C ASN A 116 9.52 12.62 0.75
N ILE A 117 8.98 11.40 0.79
CA ILE A 117 8.24 10.79 -0.31
C ILE A 117 6.80 10.58 0.13
N HIS A 118 5.96 11.55 -0.21
CA HIS A 118 4.53 11.54 0.07
C HIS A 118 3.79 11.37 -1.24
N MET A 119 3.65 10.14 -1.72
CA MET A 119 2.92 9.87 -2.96
C MET A 119 1.45 9.59 -2.64
N GLY A 120 0.52 10.20 -3.36
CA GLY A 120 -0.90 9.87 -3.30
C GLY A 120 -1.73 10.66 -4.30
N SER A 121 -3.05 10.56 -4.20
CA SER A 121 -3.99 11.30 -5.07
C SER A 121 -4.39 12.64 -4.47
N VAL A 122 -4.62 13.65 -5.31
CA VAL A 122 -5.16 14.96 -4.92
C VAL A 122 -6.43 15.26 -5.71
N GLY A 123 -7.55 15.21 -5.00
CA GLY A 123 -8.87 15.22 -5.61
C GLY A 123 -8.98 14.21 -6.75
N THR A 124 -9.66 14.62 -7.82
CA THR A 124 -9.82 13.85 -9.06
C THR A 124 -8.80 14.23 -10.13
N SER A 125 -7.97 15.25 -9.88
CA SER A 125 -7.06 15.84 -10.88
C SER A 125 -5.72 15.11 -11.01
N LEU A 126 -5.32 14.41 -9.96
CA LEU A 126 -4.10 13.62 -9.89
C LEU A 126 -4.45 12.30 -9.22
N ASP A 127 -4.55 11.24 -10.03
CA ASP A 127 -4.91 9.91 -9.56
C ASP A 127 -3.73 8.94 -9.62
N ASN A 128 -3.23 8.59 -8.44
CA ASN A 128 -2.09 7.71 -8.25
C ASN A 128 -2.48 6.34 -7.68
N TYR A 129 -3.78 6.01 -7.64
CA TYR A 129 -4.22 4.68 -7.24
C TYR A 129 -3.67 3.63 -8.21
N ARG A 130 -3.19 2.50 -7.69
CA ARG A 130 -2.70 1.36 -8.47
C ARG A 130 -3.21 0.06 -7.87
N GLU A 131 -3.46 -0.94 -8.71
CA GLU A 131 -3.74 -2.30 -8.27
C GLU A 131 -2.51 -3.19 -8.43
N VAL A 132 -2.29 -4.08 -7.46
CA VAL A 132 -1.23 -5.09 -7.47
C VAL A 132 -1.89 -6.46 -7.35
N THR A 133 -1.57 -7.36 -8.27
CA THR A 133 -2.00 -8.77 -8.24
C THR A 133 -0.79 -9.67 -8.03
N LEU A 134 -0.84 -10.51 -6.99
CA LEU A 134 0.22 -11.45 -6.67
C LEU A 134 -0.33 -12.88 -6.73
N SER A 135 0.36 -13.74 -7.48
CA SER A 135 0.08 -15.18 -7.48
C SER A 135 0.71 -15.86 -6.26
N PHE A 136 0.03 -16.84 -5.69
CA PHE A 136 0.57 -17.60 -4.57
C PHE A 136 1.51 -18.72 -5.05
N PRO A 137 2.61 -18.99 -4.34
CA PRO A 137 3.53 -20.08 -4.68
C PRO A 137 2.91 -21.46 -4.45
N ASN A 138 1.89 -21.54 -3.59
CA ASN A 138 1.05 -22.71 -3.35
C ASN A 138 -0.38 -22.26 -3.02
N THR A 139 -1.34 -23.18 -3.14
CA THR A 139 -2.74 -22.90 -2.82
C THR A 139 -2.91 -22.44 -1.37
N VAL A 140 -3.66 -21.37 -1.17
CA VAL A 140 -4.16 -20.88 0.12
C VAL A 140 -5.52 -21.53 0.38
N LYS A 141 -5.65 -22.29 1.46
CA LYS A 141 -6.83 -23.10 1.78
C LYS A 141 -7.62 -22.43 2.89
N VAL A 142 -8.69 -21.73 2.56
CA VAL A 142 -9.58 -21.16 3.59
C VAL A 142 -10.66 -22.18 3.94
N ARG A 143 -10.81 -22.52 5.22
CA ARG A 143 -11.82 -23.47 5.72
C ARG A 143 -12.32 -22.99 7.09
N PRO A 144 -13.47 -23.50 7.59
CA PRO A 144 -14.00 -23.09 8.90
C PRO A 144 -13.05 -23.27 10.10
N ASN A 145 -12.07 -24.18 10.01
CA ASN A 145 -11.09 -24.46 11.07
C ASN A 145 -9.65 -24.33 10.56
N LEU A 146 -9.41 -23.50 9.54
CA LEU A 146 -8.08 -23.29 8.96
C LEU A 146 -7.90 -21.81 8.63
N GLU A 147 -6.89 -21.19 9.22
CA GLU A 147 -6.61 -19.75 9.16
C GLU A 147 -5.29 -19.54 8.43
N PRO A 148 -5.27 -19.68 7.09
CA PRO A 148 -4.02 -19.62 6.35
C PRO A 148 -3.41 -18.22 6.41
N GLN A 149 -2.09 -18.18 6.43
CA GLN A 149 -1.31 -16.94 6.47
C GLN A 149 -0.58 -16.76 5.14
N ILE A 150 -0.65 -15.57 4.58
CA ILE A 150 0.07 -15.19 3.36
C ILE A 150 1.15 -14.20 3.78
N HIS A 151 2.41 -14.57 3.62
CA HIS A 151 3.53 -13.68 3.90
C HIS A 151 3.89 -12.92 2.62
N ILE A 152 3.62 -11.61 2.62
CA ILE A 152 3.98 -10.69 1.53
C ILE A 152 5.18 -9.86 1.98
N GLU A 153 6.26 -9.89 1.20
CA GLU A 153 7.43 -9.05 1.39
C GLU A 153 7.29 -7.76 0.59
N ALA A 154 7.73 -6.66 1.19
CA ALA A 154 7.72 -5.32 0.62
C ALA A 154 9.15 -4.79 0.47
N ASP A 155 9.72 -4.87 -0.74
CA ASP A 155 11.04 -4.34 -1.06
C ASP A 155 10.96 -2.83 -1.35
N LEU A 156 11.16 -2.02 -0.30
CA LEU A 156 11.11 -0.55 -0.39
C LEU A 156 12.13 0.03 -1.37
N SER A 157 13.20 -0.69 -1.72
CA SER A 157 14.16 -0.20 -2.71
C SER A 157 13.50 0.00 -4.08
N LYS A 158 12.45 -0.77 -4.40
CA LYS A 158 11.69 -0.66 -5.65
C LYS A 158 10.92 0.64 -5.80
N ILE A 159 10.66 1.36 -4.71
CA ILE A 159 10.07 2.70 -4.78
C ILE A 159 11.03 3.66 -5.49
N PHE A 160 12.34 3.51 -5.25
CA PHE A 160 13.38 4.36 -5.80
C PHE A 160 14.03 3.78 -7.07
N ASP A 161 14.13 2.46 -7.16
CA ASP A 161 14.80 1.73 -8.25
C ASP A 161 13.89 0.61 -8.80
N GLY A 162 12.67 0.99 -9.15
CA GLY A 162 11.66 0.10 -9.70
C GLY A 162 11.67 0.10 -11.23
N SER A 163 10.49 0.26 -11.82
CA SER A 163 10.32 0.42 -13.27
C SER A 163 11.11 1.58 -13.86
N THR A 164 11.31 2.62 -13.05
CA THR A 164 12.07 3.84 -13.36
C THR A 164 13.00 4.11 -12.18
N SER A 165 14.31 4.11 -12.42
CA SER A 165 15.27 4.54 -11.40
C SER A 165 15.16 6.04 -11.20
N VAL A 166 15.05 6.49 -9.93
CA VAL A 166 14.91 7.90 -9.59
C VAL A 166 16.19 8.46 -8.98
N ASN A 167 16.48 9.72 -9.27
CA ASN A 167 17.59 10.44 -8.68
C ASN A 167 17.08 11.55 -7.77
N PHE A 168 17.54 11.55 -6.52
CA PHE A 168 17.15 12.54 -5.52
C PHE A 168 17.53 13.98 -5.89
N ALA A 169 18.57 14.18 -6.69
CA ALA A 169 18.95 15.49 -7.23
C ALA A 169 17.93 16.05 -8.24
N ASP A 170 17.13 15.18 -8.86
CA ASP A 170 16.14 15.54 -9.88
C ASP A 170 14.75 15.84 -9.27
N GLY A 171 14.71 16.17 -7.99
CA GLY A 171 13.49 16.49 -7.24
C GLY A 171 12.84 15.29 -6.53
N TYR A 172 13.37 14.09 -6.69
CA TYR A 172 12.83 12.89 -6.02
C TYR A 172 13.20 12.78 -4.54
N SER A 173 13.96 13.72 -3.98
CA SER A 173 14.13 13.80 -2.52
C SER A 173 12.90 14.41 -1.81
N GLN A 174 12.02 15.11 -2.54
CA GLN A 174 10.88 15.84 -1.98
C GLN A 174 9.61 15.63 -2.83
N VAL A 175 9.13 14.39 -2.92
CA VAL A 175 7.93 14.04 -3.71
C VAL A 175 6.68 14.27 -2.87
N HIS A 176 5.73 15.07 -3.38
CA HIS A 176 4.47 15.37 -2.68
C HIS A 176 3.25 15.25 -3.60
N THR A 177 2.76 16.35 -4.16
CA THR A 177 1.58 16.36 -5.05
C THR A 177 1.94 16.79 -6.47
N ASP A 178 3.21 16.67 -6.83
CA ASP A 178 3.69 17.05 -8.14
C ASP A 178 3.25 16.03 -9.20
N GLN A 179 2.73 16.52 -10.32
CA GLN A 179 2.11 15.71 -11.36
C GLN A 179 3.12 14.90 -12.18
N ASN A 180 4.43 15.14 -12.04
CA ASN A 180 5.47 14.45 -12.78
C ASN A 180 6.14 13.36 -11.93
N THR A 181 6.48 13.68 -10.68
CA THR A 181 7.22 12.79 -9.77
C THR A 181 6.32 11.76 -9.10
N THR A 182 5.11 12.14 -8.70
CA THR A 182 4.21 11.23 -7.96
C THR A 182 3.75 10.03 -8.78
N PRO A 183 3.42 10.14 -10.09
CA PRO A 183 3.05 8.96 -10.87
C PRO A 183 4.22 8.01 -11.09
N VAL A 184 5.47 8.50 -11.12
CA VAL A 184 6.66 7.64 -11.19
C VAL A 184 6.79 6.80 -9.93
N ILE A 185 6.66 7.43 -8.75
CA ILE A 185 6.66 6.72 -7.47
C ILE A 185 5.49 5.72 -7.39
N ALA A 186 4.29 6.11 -7.81
CA ALA A 186 3.12 5.24 -7.86
C ALA A 186 3.33 4.02 -8.78
N ASN A 187 3.98 4.19 -9.92
CA ASN A 187 4.25 3.08 -10.83
C ASN A 187 5.34 2.14 -10.29
N ASN A 188 6.39 2.72 -9.70
CA ASN A 188 7.50 1.97 -9.11
C ASN A 188 7.04 1.07 -7.96
N MET A 189 6.16 1.57 -7.11
CA MET A 189 5.72 0.83 -5.93
C MET A 189 5.00 -0.47 -6.26
N MET A 190 4.38 -0.59 -7.44
CA MET A 190 3.69 -1.84 -7.81
C MET A 190 4.64 -3.04 -7.81
N GLY A 191 5.93 -2.79 -8.08
CA GLY A 191 6.97 -3.81 -8.09
C GLY A 191 7.57 -4.13 -6.73
N MET A 192 7.14 -3.48 -5.63
CA MET A 192 7.72 -3.72 -4.30
C MET A 192 7.19 -4.99 -3.64
N PHE A 193 6.02 -5.49 -4.05
CA PHE A 193 5.36 -6.58 -3.36
C PHE A 193 5.63 -7.94 -4.01
N VAL A 194 5.93 -8.94 -3.18
CA VAL A 194 6.03 -10.33 -3.59
C VAL A 194 5.48 -11.25 -2.51
N VAL A 195 4.79 -12.32 -2.90
CA VAL A 195 4.41 -13.37 -1.93
C VAL A 195 5.66 -14.21 -1.66
N HIS A 196 6.16 -14.14 -0.43
CA HIS A 196 7.33 -14.90 -0.01
C HIS A 196 6.96 -16.37 0.24
N HIS A 197 5.92 -16.63 1.05
CA HIS A 197 5.38 -17.98 1.29
C HIS A 197 3.96 -17.95 1.86
N VAL A 198 3.35 -19.13 2.00
CA VAL A 198 2.02 -19.34 2.56
C VAL A 198 2.04 -20.46 3.59
N HIS A 199 1.42 -20.23 4.75
CA HIS A 199 1.10 -21.27 5.72
C HIS A 199 -0.39 -21.63 5.61
N ASN A 200 -0.69 -22.93 5.67
CA ASN A 200 -2.06 -23.45 5.74
C ASN A 200 -2.21 -24.20 7.05
N GLU A 201 -2.24 -23.44 8.15
CA GLU A 201 -2.26 -23.95 9.52
C GLU A 201 -3.60 -23.69 10.21
#